data_AF-W7I332-F1
#
_entry.id   AF-W7I332-F1
#
_cell.length_a   1.000
_cell.length_b   1.000
_cell.length_c   1.000
_cell.angle_alpha   90.00
_cell.angle_beta   90.00
_cell.angle_gamma   90.00
#
_symmetry.space_group_name_H-M   'P 1'
#
loop_
_entity.id
_entity.type
_entity.pdbx_description
1 polymer ?
#
loop_
_entity_poly.entity_id
_entity_poly.type
_entity_poly.pdbx_seq_one_letter_code
_entity_poly.pdbx_strand_id
1 'polypeptide(L)'
;MEEREQLRKEAGGHGGPIPSYILEYAPLIHLYSKEEYWPGDIDLHLRRTIPQLNFTDVNEEATLDNLSLFNQYAPFSYLTSKDDPEAHPAWLSARFNIPDATTYKCDAPGTVIWVDKGNGVVDAFWFYFYSYNLGNVVFNVRFGNHVGDWEHSMVRFVNGEPKWMFLSQHAGGDAYVWDALEKQGKRPVIYSAVGTHANYATAGKQEYIVPLGLLADHTDKGPLWDLALNSRMYNYNTSNHLLLPTSNNPEAPISWFYYDGHWGDKFYPYSDPRQYGLLGEAHYVSGPLGPRWKNLGRTSVCQRDDEECIIMTQLRYGRKRWEWEADPLDGGLDVPWWALGGLDWYLVCWFMVEWVVAVFVIHAFK
;
A
#
# COMPACT_ATOMS: atom_id res chain seq x y z
N MET A 1 16.97 -3.90 -21.35
CA MET A 1 17.66 -4.74 -20.35
C MET A 1 19.17 -4.67 -20.50
N GLU A 2 19.71 -4.84 -21.70
CA GLU A 2 21.17 -4.74 -21.98
C GLU A 2 21.80 -3.42 -21.51
N GLU A 3 21.19 -2.27 -21.78
CA GLU A 3 21.69 -0.96 -21.32
C GLU A 3 21.70 -0.84 -19.79
N ARG A 4 20.69 -1.37 -19.09
CA ARG A 4 20.64 -1.35 -17.61
C ARG A 4 21.66 -2.28 -17.00
N GLU A 5 21.89 -3.43 -17.62
CA GLU A 5 22.91 -4.37 -17.18
C GLU A 5 24.32 -3.83 -17.42
N GLN A 6 24.52 -3.10 -18.51
CA GLN A 6 25.74 -2.35 -18.78
C GLN A 6 25.97 -1.25 -17.74
N LEU A 7 24.97 -0.40 -17.46
CA LEU A 7 25.04 0.62 -16.41
C LEU A 7 25.28 0.01 -15.02
N ARG A 8 24.70 -1.17 -14.74
CA ARG A 8 24.95 -1.90 -13.50
C ARG A 8 26.39 -2.39 -13.42
N LYS A 9 26.95 -2.93 -14.51
CA LYS A 9 28.36 -3.34 -14.57
C LYS A 9 29.29 -2.15 -14.39
N GLU A 10 28.99 -1.02 -15.02
CA GLU A 10 29.74 0.24 -14.88
C GLU A 10 29.68 0.80 -13.44
N ALA A 11 28.55 0.63 -12.76
CA ALA A 11 28.41 0.97 -11.34
C ALA A 11 29.07 -0.03 -10.37
N GLY A 12 29.72 -1.09 -10.87
CA GLY A 12 30.35 -2.12 -10.03
C GLY A 12 29.37 -3.15 -9.46
N GLY A 13 28.15 -3.25 -10.02
CA GLY A 13 27.14 -4.25 -9.66
C GLY A 13 26.17 -3.83 -8.57
N HIS A 14 26.54 -2.85 -7.73
CA HIS A 14 25.77 -2.33 -6.60
C HIS A 14 26.02 -0.83 -6.39
N GLY A 15 25.11 -0.15 -5.69
CA GLY A 15 25.29 1.24 -5.27
C GLY A 15 26.18 1.37 -4.02
N GLY A 16 26.33 2.62 -3.55
CA GLY A 16 26.96 2.89 -2.25
C GLY A 16 26.17 2.31 -1.07
N PRO A 17 26.70 2.41 0.16
CA PRO A 17 25.95 2.02 1.35
C PRO A 17 24.72 2.91 1.51
N ILE A 18 23.67 2.37 2.14
CA ILE A 18 22.53 3.19 2.56
C ILE A 18 23.02 4.28 3.53
N PRO A 19 22.59 5.55 3.39
CA PRO A 19 22.88 6.57 4.39
C PRO A 19 22.39 6.14 5.78
N SER A 20 23.27 6.21 6.79
CA SER A 20 22.99 5.66 8.12
C SER A 20 21.78 6.28 8.81
N TYR A 21 21.52 7.57 8.57
CA TYR A 21 20.36 8.26 9.11
C TYR A 21 19.03 7.65 8.64
N ILE A 22 18.98 7.02 7.46
CA ILE A 22 17.75 6.37 6.99
C ILE A 22 17.36 5.24 7.94
N LEU A 23 18.34 4.43 8.39
CA LEU A 23 18.11 3.34 9.33
C LEU A 23 17.86 3.85 10.76
N GLU A 24 18.56 4.92 11.17
CA GLU A 24 18.39 5.55 12.48
C GLU A 24 16.97 6.11 12.69
N TYR A 25 16.37 6.64 11.62
CA TYR A 25 15.02 7.22 11.60
C TYR A 25 13.98 6.29 10.95
N ALA A 26 14.30 4.99 10.80
CA ALA A 26 13.40 4.01 10.19
C ALA A 26 12.06 3.93 10.95
N PRO A 27 10.92 3.74 10.28
CA PRO A 27 9.64 3.60 10.95
C PRO A 27 9.57 2.31 11.79
N LEU A 28 8.75 2.39 12.84
CA LEU A 28 8.25 1.26 13.61
C LEU A 28 6.75 1.14 13.33
N ILE A 29 6.29 -0.06 13.01
CA ILE A 29 4.90 -0.28 12.58
C ILE A 29 4.19 -1.13 13.63
N HIS A 30 3.16 -0.60 14.27
CA HIS A 30 2.20 -1.44 14.96
C HIS A 30 1.30 -2.11 13.93
N LEU A 31 1.34 -3.44 13.89
CA LEU A 31 0.34 -4.25 13.20
C LEU A 31 -0.89 -4.39 14.09
N TYR A 32 -2.06 -4.56 13.49
CA TYR A 32 -3.30 -4.72 14.26
C TYR A 32 -3.25 -5.98 15.13
N SER A 33 -3.70 -5.89 16.38
CA SER A 33 -3.61 -6.99 17.35
C SER A 33 -4.39 -8.24 16.97
N LYS A 34 -5.38 -8.10 16.08
CA LYS A 34 -6.18 -9.19 15.50
C LYS A 34 -5.97 -9.37 14.00
N GLU A 35 -4.82 -8.94 13.48
CA GLU A 35 -4.50 -9.15 12.07
C GLU A 35 -4.57 -10.64 11.70
N GLU A 36 -5.14 -10.92 10.54
CA GLU A 36 -5.27 -12.26 9.98
C GLU A 36 -4.28 -12.49 8.84
N TYR A 37 -3.84 -11.40 8.19
CA TYR A 37 -2.95 -11.37 7.04
C TYR A 37 -1.68 -10.59 7.38
N TRP A 38 -0.65 -11.32 7.78
CA TRP A 38 0.60 -10.78 8.30
C TRP A 38 1.58 -10.42 7.17
N PRO A 39 2.68 -9.69 7.44
CA PRO A 39 3.66 -9.33 6.43
C PRO A 39 4.12 -10.53 5.60
N GLY A 40 4.16 -10.36 4.28
CA GLY A 40 4.50 -11.38 3.29
C GLY A 40 5.89 -11.21 2.71
N ASP A 41 6.53 -12.32 2.33
CA ASP A 41 7.73 -12.31 1.50
C ASP A 41 7.34 -12.44 0.02
N ILE A 42 7.78 -11.49 -0.80
CA ILE A 42 7.56 -11.47 -2.24
C ILE A 42 8.16 -12.71 -2.94
N ASP A 43 9.23 -13.33 -2.42
CA ASP A 43 9.76 -14.57 -3.00
C ASP A 43 8.79 -15.73 -2.80
N LEU A 44 8.26 -15.88 -1.58
CA LEU A 44 7.24 -16.88 -1.28
C LEU A 44 5.96 -16.62 -2.09
N HIS A 45 5.55 -15.36 -2.22
CA HIS A 45 4.41 -14.97 -3.04
C HIS A 45 4.58 -15.46 -4.48
N LEU A 46 5.72 -15.18 -5.12
CA LEU A 46 6.00 -15.62 -6.49
C LEU A 46 5.93 -17.14 -6.64
N ARG A 47 6.49 -17.91 -5.69
CA ARG A 47 6.39 -19.39 -5.70
C ARG A 47 4.95 -19.89 -5.61
N ARG A 48 4.05 -19.11 -5.01
CA ARG A 48 2.63 -19.43 -4.80
C ARG A 48 1.69 -18.84 -5.85
N THR A 49 2.22 -18.06 -6.78
CA THR A 49 1.49 -17.50 -7.92
C THR A 49 1.99 -18.05 -9.25
N ILE A 50 1.20 -17.89 -10.30
CA ILE A 50 1.54 -18.12 -11.69
C ILE A 50 1.17 -16.88 -12.52
N PRO A 51 2.06 -16.39 -13.40
CA PRO A 51 1.69 -15.30 -14.31
C PRO A 51 0.57 -15.74 -15.24
N GLN A 52 -0.53 -14.96 -15.29
CA GLN A 52 -1.64 -15.19 -16.20
C GLN A 52 -1.86 -13.99 -17.12
N LEU A 53 -2.30 -14.30 -18.35
CA LEU A 53 -2.80 -13.35 -19.34
C LEU A 53 -4.27 -13.62 -19.57
N ASN A 54 -5.12 -12.75 -19.04
CA ASN A 54 -6.57 -12.90 -19.16
C ASN A 54 -7.07 -14.31 -18.79
N PHE A 55 -6.72 -14.78 -17.58
CA PHE A 55 -7.06 -16.11 -17.05
C PHE A 55 -6.41 -17.30 -17.77
N THR A 56 -5.41 -17.05 -18.62
CA THR A 56 -4.61 -18.11 -19.27
C THR A 56 -3.21 -18.13 -18.66
N ASP A 57 -2.78 -19.30 -18.18
CA ASP A 57 -1.45 -19.49 -17.60
C ASP A 57 -0.33 -19.24 -18.60
N VAL A 58 0.69 -18.51 -18.16
CA VAL A 58 2.01 -18.47 -18.81
C VAL A 58 2.87 -19.52 -18.11
N ASN A 59 3.19 -20.60 -18.82
CA ASN A 59 3.95 -21.73 -18.28
C ASN A 59 5.46 -21.45 -18.16
N GLU A 60 5.80 -20.35 -17.49
CA GLU A 60 7.16 -19.97 -17.14
C GLU A 60 7.20 -19.61 -15.65
N GLU A 61 8.21 -20.11 -14.94
CA GLU A 61 8.36 -19.82 -13.52
C GLU A 61 8.81 -18.37 -13.30
N ALA A 62 8.01 -17.62 -12.54
CA ALA A 62 8.33 -16.26 -12.14
C ALA A 62 9.19 -16.26 -10.86
N THR A 63 10.33 -15.58 -10.92
CA THR A 63 11.27 -15.40 -9.80
C THR A 63 11.64 -13.92 -9.68
N LEU A 64 12.25 -13.55 -8.56
CA LEU A 64 12.70 -12.17 -8.36
C LEU A 64 13.76 -11.70 -9.36
N ASP A 65 14.44 -12.62 -10.05
CA ASP A 65 15.50 -12.37 -11.02
C ASP A 65 15.00 -12.27 -12.47
N ASN A 66 13.83 -12.83 -12.78
CA ASN A 66 13.31 -12.87 -14.15
C ASN A 66 11.96 -12.13 -14.33
N LEU A 67 11.35 -11.61 -13.26
CA LEU A 67 9.99 -11.08 -13.29
C LEU A 67 9.76 -9.99 -14.37
N SER A 68 10.76 -9.16 -14.65
CA SER A 68 10.63 -8.12 -15.69
C SER A 68 10.50 -8.68 -17.11
N LEU A 69 10.82 -9.96 -17.36
CA LEU A 69 10.64 -10.59 -18.68
C LEU A 69 9.15 -10.71 -19.04
N PHE A 70 8.27 -10.79 -18.05
CA PHE A 70 6.82 -10.84 -18.25
C PHE A 70 6.23 -9.48 -18.68
N ASN A 71 7.04 -8.41 -18.71
CA ASN A 71 6.59 -7.08 -19.17
C ASN A 71 6.20 -7.03 -20.64
N GLN A 72 6.60 -8.03 -21.45
CA GLN A 72 6.08 -8.18 -22.82
C GLN A 72 4.56 -8.32 -22.86
N TYR A 73 3.94 -8.66 -21.73
CA TYR A 73 2.51 -8.80 -21.58
C TYR A 73 1.86 -7.74 -20.68
N ALA A 74 2.63 -6.76 -20.21
CA ALA A 74 2.10 -5.67 -19.39
C ALA A 74 1.13 -4.77 -20.20
N PRO A 75 0.12 -4.15 -19.57
CA PRO A 75 -0.25 -4.27 -18.15
C PRO A 75 -1.16 -5.49 -17.87
N PHE A 76 -1.33 -6.41 -18.82
CA PHE A 76 -2.29 -7.51 -18.73
C PHE A 76 -1.73 -8.80 -18.10
N SER A 77 -0.58 -8.69 -17.43
CA SER A 77 0.04 -9.78 -16.68
C SER A 77 -0.37 -9.69 -15.20
N TYR A 78 -0.83 -10.81 -14.66
CA TYR A 78 -1.34 -10.92 -13.28
C TYR A 78 -0.66 -12.09 -12.58
N LEU A 79 -0.04 -11.86 -11.43
CA LEU A 79 0.52 -12.91 -10.58
C LEU A 79 -0.61 -13.62 -9.83
N THR A 80 -1.27 -14.55 -10.51
CA THR A 80 -2.50 -15.18 -10.03
C THR A 80 -2.18 -16.31 -9.06
N SER A 81 -2.92 -16.38 -7.96
CA SER A 81 -2.81 -17.42 -6.94
C SER A 81 -2.99 -18.82 -7.54
N LYS A 82 -2.11 -19.75 -7.15
CA LYS A 82 -2.25 -21.18 -7.47
C LYS A 82 -3.32 -21.88 -6.62
N ASP A 83 -3.71 -21.26 -5.51
CA ASP A 83 -4.69 -21.76 -4.55
C ASP A 83 -5.96 -20.90 -4.59
N ASP A 84 -7.12 -21.47 -4.25
CA ASP A 84 -8.33 -20.67 -4.07
C ASP A 84 -8.20 -19.76 -2.83
N PRO A 85 -8.26 -18.41 -2.96
CA PRO A 85 -8.10 -17.54 -1.80
C PRO A 85 -9.19 -17.72 -0.73
N GLU A 86 -10.38 -18.18 -1.10
CA GLU A 86 -11.49 -18.52 -0.18
C GLU A 86 -11.19 -19.75 0.68
N ALA A 87 -10.20 -20.56 0.30
CA ALA A 87 -9.74 -21.69 1.11
C ALA A 87 -8.77 -21.27 2.22
N HIS A 88 -8.47 -19.97 2.34
CA HIS A 88 -7.55 -19.38 3.32
C HIS A 88 -6.19 -20.10 3.40
N PRO A 89 -5.46 -20.28 2.29
CA PRO A 89 -4.17 -20.93 2.30
C PRO A 89 -3.17 -20.19 3.20
N ALA A 90 -2.35 -20.96 3.93
CA ALA A 90 -1.49 -20.43 4.98
C ALA A 90 -0.51 -19.33 4.51
N TRP A 91 -0.08 -19.36 3.24
CA TRP A 91 0.85 -18.38 2.69
C TRP A 91 0.20 -17.00 2.44
N LEU A 92 -1.13 -16.94 2.27
CA LEU A 92 -1.86 -15.68 2.24
C LEU A 92 -1.91 -15.04 3.63
N SER A 93 -2.22 -15.85 4.66
CA SER A 93 -2.24 -15.38 6.06
C SER A 93 -0.86 -15.01 6.59
N ALA A 94 0.20 -15.69 6.11
CA ALA A 94 1.59 -15.50 6.52
C ALA A 94 1.84 -15.46 8.05
N ARG A 95 1.07 -16.19 8.86
CA ARG A 95 1.18 -16.18 10.35
C ARG A 95 2.57 -16.51 10.90
N PHE A 96 3.42 -17.15 10.12
CA PHE A 96 4.83 -17.41 10.45
C PHE A 96 5.72 -16.16 10.40
N ASN A 97 5.19 -15.02 9.91
CA ASN A 97 5.86 -13.73 9.84
C ASN A 97 5.34 -12.73 10.90
N ILE A 98 4.65 -13.20 11.95
CA ILE A 98 4.33 -12.34 13.09
C ILE A 98 5.65 -11.82 13.69
N PRO A 99 5.82 -10.50 13.89
CA PRO A 99 7.03 -9.95 14.49
C PRO A 99 7.27 -10.54 15.89
N ASP A 100 8.53 -10.85 16.18
CA ASP A 100 8.93 -11.32 17.50
C ASP A 100 8.65 -10.27 18.57
N ALA A 101 7.99 -10.67 19.66
CA ALA A 101 7.50 -9.74 20.66
C ALA A 101 8.59 -9.00 21.46
N THR A 102 9.84 -9.47 21.41
CA THR A 102 10.96 -8.87 22.16
C THR A 102 11.87 -8.06 21.25
N THR A 103 12.18 -8.59 20.07
CA THR A 103 13.12 -8.01 19.11
C THR A 103 12.43 -7.18 18.05
N TYR A 104 11.12 -7.32 17.86
CA TYR A 104 10.32 -6.69 16.79
C TYR A 104 10.72 -7.11 15.38
N LYS A 105 11.56 -8.15 15.25
CA LYS A 105 12.00 -8.68 13.97
C LYS A 105 10.88 -9.52 13.35
N CYS A 106 10.62 -9.30 12.07
CA CYS A 106 9.79 -10.13 11.22
C CYS A 106 10.67 -10.87 10.20
N ASP A 107 10.34 -12.13 9.89
CA ASP A 107 11.07 -12.93 8.92
C ASP A 107 10.75 -12.54 7.47
N ALA A 108 9.56 -12.00 7.19
CA ALA A 108 9.29 -11.33 5.92
C ALA A 108 10.15 -10.06 5.78
N PRO A 109 10.94 -9.94 4.71
CA PRO A 109 11.77 -8.78 4.46
C PRO A 109 10.94 -7.60 3.94
N GLY A 110 11.14 -6.42 4.55
CA GLY A 110 10.73 -5.15 3.97
C GLY A 110 11.60 -4.78 2.76
N THR A 111 11.27 -3.66 2.11
CA THR A 111 12.10 -3.09 1.03
C THR A 111 12.30 -1.60 1.24
N VAL A 112 13.55 -1.16 1.30
CA VAL A 112 13.92 0.25 1.34
C VAL A 112 14.44 0.68 -0.01
N ILE A 113 13.82 1.70 -0.59
CA ILE A 113 14.32 2.36 -1.80
C ILE A 113 14.57 3.82 -1.46
N TRP A 114 15.83 4.26 -1.51
CA TRP A 114 16.18 5.64 -1.28
C TRP A 114 16.56 6.36 -2.58
N VAL A 115 16.16 7.63 -2.67
CA VAL A 115 16.29 8.47 -3.84
C VAL A 115 16.99 9.76 -3.44
N ASP A 116 18.18 10.00 -4.00
CA ASP A 116 18.85 11.29 -3.90
C ASP A 116 18.23 12.27 -4.90
N LYS A 117 17.64 13.36 -4.38
CA LYS A 117 17.00 14.41 -5.20
C LYS A 117 17.94 15.60 -5.44
N GLY A 118 19.17 15.53 -4.95
CA GLY A 118 20.14 16.63 -4.96
C GLY A 118 19.89 17.66 -3.86
N ASN A 119 20.82 18.61 -3.72
CA ASN A 119 20.75 19.71 -2.74
C ASN A 119 20.51 19.25 -1.29
N GLY A 120 21.02 18.06 -0.93
CA GLY A 120 20.86 17.46 0.39
C GLY A 120 19.48 16.86 0.67
N VAL A 121 18.57 16.80 -0.32
CA VAL A 121 17.25 16.19 -0.17
C VAL A 121 17.29 14.72 -0.55
N VAL A 122 16.85 13.86 0.36
CA VAL A 122 16.77 12.41 0.15
C VAL A 122 15.39 11.91 0.57
N ASP A 123 14.72 11.16 -0.29
CA ASP A 123 13.50 10.43 0.07
C ASP A 123 13.85 8.97 0.34
N ALA A 124 13.45 8.44 1.50
CA ALA A 124 13.56 7.01 1.81
C ALA A 124 12.17 6.39 1.85
N PHE A 125 11.86 5.55 0.88
CA PHE A 125 10.62 4.80 0.82
C PHE A 125 10.80 3.45 1.50
N TRP A 126 9.93 3.15 2.46
CA TRP A 126 9.83 1.89 3.17
C TRP A 126 8.60 1.16 2.67
N PHE A 127 8.80 0.20 1.78
CA PHE A 127 7.77 -0.67 1.24
C PHE A 127 7.67 -1.95 2.04
N TYR A 128 6.45 -2.42 2.21
CA TYR A 128 6.13 -3.69 2.84
C TYR A 128 4.99 -4.35 2.06
N PHE A 129 5.05 -5.68 2.03
CA PHE A 129 4.18 -6.49 1.20
C PHE A 129 3.30 -7.37 2.08
N TYR A 130 2.06 -7.58 1.68
CA TYR A 130 1.19 -8.59 2.25
C TYR A 130 0.74 -9.51 1.12
N SER A 131 0.67 -10.82 1.37
CA SER A 131 0.24 -11.76 0.32
C SER A 131 -1.25 -11.65 0.00
N TYR A 132 -2.02 -10.96 0.84
CA TYR A 132 -3.45 -10.77 0.67
C TYR A 132 -3.89 -9.49 1.38
N ASN A 133 -4.79 -8.73 0.75
CA ASN A 133 -5.51 -7.62 1.35
C ASN A 133 -6.95 -8.06 1.62
N LEU A 134 -7.36 -7.95 2.87
CA LEU A 134 -8.75 -8.14 3.28
C LEU A 134 -9.45 -6.79 3.25
N GLY A 135 -10.25 -6.57 2.22
CA GLY A 135 -10.91 -5.30 1.97
C GLY A 135 -11.97 -4.95 3.01
N ASN A 136 -12.56 -3.77 2.88
CA ASN A 136 -13.44 -3.22 3.91
C ASN A 136 -14.87 -3.74 3.87
N VAL A 137 -15.59 -3.51 4.97
CA VAL A 137 -16.97 -3.98 5.16
C VAL A 137 -17.94 -2.82 4.99
N VAL A 138 -18.88 -2.96 4.04
CA VAL A 138 -20.01 -2.05 3.82
C VAL A 138 -21.30 -2.83 4.03
N PHE A 139 -22.18 -2.35 4.93
CA PHE A 139 -23.42 -3.03 5.30
C PHE A 139 -23.24 -4.53 5.67
N ASN A 140 -22.18 -4.84 6.41
CA ASN A 140 -21.81 -6.21 6.81
C ASN A 140 -21.44 -7.15 5.64
N VAL A 141 -21.13 -6.59 4.48
CA VAL A 141 -20.63 -7.30 3.30
C VAL A 141 -19.23 -6.78 2.96
N ARG A 142 -18.30 -7.68 2.62
CA ARG A 142 -16.89 -7.33 2.39
C ARG A 142 -16.61 -7.07 0.91
N PHE A 143 -15.82 -6.05 0.61
CA PHE A 143 -15.45 -5.65 -0.75
C PHE A 143 -13.99 -5.23 -0.83
N GLY A 144 -13.39 -5.35 -2.01
CA GLY A 144 -12.02 -4.90 -2.27
C GLY A 144 -10.94 -5.89 -1.81
N ASN A 145 -11.27 -7.17 -1.67
CA ASN A 145 -10.26 -8.20 -1.42
C ASN A 145 -9.34 -8.33 -2.64
N HIS A 146 -8.05 -8.56 -2.42
CA HIS A 146 -7.14 -8.91 -3.50
C HIS A 146 -5.96 -9.72 -3.00
N VAL A 147 -5.48 -10.63 -3.85
CA VAL A 147 -4.21 -11.32 -3.65
C VAL A 147 -3.09 -10.31 -3.90
N GLY A 148 -2.08 -10.31 -3.03
CA GLY A 148 -0.94 -9.42 -3.05
C GLY A 148 -1.28 -7.97 -2.72
N ASP A 149 -0.44 -7.31 -1.95
CA ASP A 149 -0.68 -5.94 -1.51
C ASP A 149 0.62 -5.19 -1.21
N TRP A 150 0.74 -3.96 -1.72
CA TRP A 150 1.93 -3.12 -1.57
C TRP A 150 1.58 -1.83 -0.85
N GLU A 151 2.04 -1.75 0.39
CA GLU A 151 1.93 -0.59 1.24
C GLU A 151 3.30 0.08 1.45
N HIS A 152 3.28 1.37 1.81
CA HIS A 152 4.53 2.09 2.06
C HIS A 152 4.41 3.30 2.97
N SER A 153 5.54 3.64 3.57
CA SER A 153 5.77 4.98 4.09
C SER A 153 6.97 5.62 3.41
N MET A 154 7.08 6.94 3.47
CA MET A 154 8.26 7.64 2.98
C MET A 154 8.69 8.69 4.00
N VAL A 155 10.00 8.77 4.26
CA VAL A 155 10.59 9.85 5.05
C VAL A 155 11.42 10.73 4.14
N ARG A 156 11.15 12.04 4.13
CA ARG A 156 11.96 13.04 3.43
C ARG A 156 12.97 13.65 4.39
N PHE A 157 14.24 13.54 4.02
CA PHE A 157 15.37 14.11 4.73
C PHE A 157 15.87 15.37 4.02
N VAL A 158 16.38 16.32 4.81
CA VAL A 158 17.11 17.49 4.32
C VAL A 158 18.41 17.58 5.11
N ASN A 159 19.54 17.43 4.42
CA ASN A 159 20.88 17.37 5.00
C ASN A 159 21.00 16.30 6.10
N GLY A 160 20.38 15.13 5.89
CA GLY A 160 20.39 14.01 6.83
C GLY A 160 19.39 14.10 7.99
N GLU A 161 18.65 15.21 8.12
CA GLU A 161 17.63 15.39 9.16
C GLU A 161 16.24 15.11 8.60
N PRO A 162 15.41 14.26 9.24
CA PRO A 162 14.06 14.00 8.78
C PRO A 162 13.18 15.24 8.95
N LYS A 163 12.40 15.57 7.92
CA LYS A 163 11.55 16.76 7.90
C LYS A 163 10.07 16.44 7.73
N TRP A 164 9.76 15.41 6.94
CA TRP A 164 8.38 15.00 6.69
C TRP A 164 8.27 13.49 6.53
N MET A 165 7.06 12.98 6.78
CA MET A 165 6.71 11.60 6.50
C MET A 165 5.40 11.53 5.71
N PHE A 166 5.32 10.60 4.77
CA PHE A 166 4.10 10.22 4.07
C PHE A 166 3.69 8.81 4.48
N LEU A 167 2.40 8.58 4.71
CA LEU A 167 1.81 7.28 5.04
C LEU A 167 0.78 6.91 3.97
N SER A 168 0.95 5.78 3.27
CA SER A 168 -0.03 5.35 2.26
C SER A 168 -1.33 4.89 2.87
N GLN A 169 -2.44 5.27 2.24
CA GLN A 169 -3.80 4.87 2.57
C GLN A 169 -4.56 4.60 1.27
N HIS A 170 -4.79 3.33 0.96
CA HIS A 170 -5.46 2.90 -0.27
C HIS A 170 -4.80 3.52 -1.53
N ALA A 171 -5.55 4.29 -2.32
CA ALA A 171 -5.04 4.96 -3.52
C ALA A 171 -4.20 6.23 -3.24
N GLY A 172 -4.17 6.72 -2.00
CA GLY A 172 -3.51 7.96 -1.61
C GLY A 172 -2.77 7.85 -0.29
N GLY A 173 -2.92 8.85 0.57
CA GLY A 173 -2.28 8.88 1.89
C GLY A 173 -2.16 10.29 2.45
N ASP A 174 -1.63 10.38 3.65
CA ASP A 174 -1.44 11.63 4.38
C ASP A 174 0.04 11.95 4.58
N ALA A 175 0.38 13.24 4.53
CA ALA A 175 1.71 13.75 4.84
C ALA A 175 1.72 14.50 6.18
N TYR A 176 2.82 14.35 6.93
CA TYR A 176 3.01 14.96 8.25
C TYR A 176 4.37 15.65 8.32
N VAL A 177 4.44 16.78 9.03
CA VAL A 177 5.73 17.27 9.53
C VAL A 177 6.29 16.26 10.52
N TRP A 178 7.61 16.05 10.48
CA TRP A 178 8.25 15.03 11.30
C TRP A 178 7.91 15.17 12.79
N ASP A 179 7.92 16.39 13.31
CA ASP A 179 7.68 16.69 14.72
C ASP A 179 6.28 16.34 15.21
N ALA A 180 5.30 16.26 14.31
CA ALA A 180 3.92 15.89 14.67
C ALA A 180 3.78 14.42 15.07
N LEU A 181 4.63 13.53 14.56
CA LEU A 181 4.46 12.08 14.72
C LEU A 181 4.86 11.60 16.12
N GLU A 182 4.14 10.59 16.62
CA GLU A 182 4.59 9.79 17.77
C GLU A 182 5.93 9.12 17.44
N LYS A 183 6.85 9.08 18.41
CA LYS A 183 8.18 8.49 18.22
C LYS A 183 8.57 7.62 19.40
N GLN A 184 9.27 6.53 19.11
CA GLN A 184 10.03 5.77 20.09
C GLN A 184 11.52 6.05 19.87
N GLY A 185 12.12 6.83 20.77
CA GLY A 185 13.44 7.41 20.54
C GLY A 185 13.43 8.34 19.34
N LYS A 186 14.24 8.05 18.33
CA LYS A 186 14.30 8.82 17.08
C LYS A 186 13.29 8.37 16.02
N ARG A 187 12.66 7.22 16.21
CA ARG A 187 11.94 6.49 15.16
C ARG A 187 10.45 6.78 15.21
N PRO A 188 9.79 7.10 14.08
CA PRO A 188 8.35 7.35 14.06
C PRO A 188 7.59 6.03 14.27
N VAL A 189 6.51 6.11 15.03
CA VAL A 189 5.58 4.99 15.26
C VAL A 189 4.36 5.22 14.38
N ILE A 190 4.06 4.24 13.52
CA ILE A 190 2.91 4.23 12.63
C ILE A 190 2.07 2.99 12.86
N TYR A 191 0.85 3.00 12.33
CA TYR A 191 -0.14 1.98 12.61
C TYR A 191 -0.75 1.44 11.31
N SER A 192 -0.62 0.14 11.08
CA SER A 192 -1.23 -0.56 9.94
C SER A 192 -2.66 -0.97 10.30
N ALA A 193 -3.61 -0.67 9.41
CA ALA A 193 -5.00 -1.04 9.57
C ALA A 193 -5.23 -2.54 9.38
N VAL A 194 -6.21 -3.09 10.09
CA VAL A 194 -6.61 -4.49 9.95
C VAL A 194 -7.06 -4.80 8.52
N GLY A 195 -6.42 -5.77 7.88
CA GLY A 195 -6.81 -6.30 6.58
C GLY A 195 -6.51 -5.41 5.38
N THR A 196 -6.83 -4.10 5.45
CA THR A 196 -6.56 -3.13 4.37
C THR A 196 -5.12 -2.62 4.36
N HIS A 197 -4.41 -2.81 5.48
CA HIS A 197 -3.02 -2.41 5.70
C HIS A 197 -2.67 -0.94 5.45
N ALA A 198 -3.67 -0.09 5.26
CA ALA A 198 -3.50 1.35 5.17
C ALA A 198 -2.82 1.89 6.44
N ASN A 199 -1.98 2.91 6.27
CA ASN A 199 -1.05 3.36 7.28
C ASN A 199 -1.45 4.70 7.86
N TYR A 200 -1.50 4.74 9.18
CA TYR A 200 -2.01 5.88 9.94
C TYR A 200 -1.02 6.32 11.00
N ALA A 201 -1.05 7.60 11.32
CA ALA A 201 -0.21 8.19 12.37
C ALA A 201 -0.76 7.96 13.79
N THR A 202 -1.98 7.41 13.92
CA THR A 202 -2.63 7.16 15.20
C THR A 202 -3.29 5.79 15.26
N ALA A 203 -3.43 5.25 16.47
CA ALA A 203 -4.30 4.12 16.76
C ALA A 203 -5.77 4.57 16.82
N GLY A 204 -6.70 3.66 16.52
CA GLY A 204 -8.14 3.86 16.64
C GLY A 204 -8.88 3.75 15.31
N LYS A 205 -10.08 4.33 15.27
CA LYS A 205 -10.92 4.39 14.07
C LYS A 205 -10.41 5.49 13.13
N GLN A 206 -10.27 5.17 11.85
CA GLN A 206 -9.78 6.07 10.80
C GLN A 206 -10.85 6.22 9.72
N GLU A 207 -11.54 7.36 9.67
CA GLU A 207 -12.68 7.57 8.74
C GLU A 207 -12.22 8.25 7.45
N TYR A 208 -12.35 7.58 6.31
CA TYR A 208 -11.68 8.04 5.09
C TYR A 208 -12.54 8.25 3.83
N ILE A 209 -13.85 7.92 3.75
CA ILE A 209 -14.86 8.46 2.79
C ILE A 209 -16.31 7.95 3.14
N VAL A 210 -17.34 8.69 2.66
CA VAL A 210 -18.83 8.66 2.72
C VAL A 210 -19.60 9.34 3.88
N PRO A 211 -20.77 9.98 3.58
CA PRO A 211 -21.71 10.45 4.60
C PRO A 211 -22.06 9.33 5.57
N LEU A 212 -22.25 9.66 6.86
CA LEU A 212 -22.58 8.72 7.94
C LEU A 212 -21.45 7.76 8.39
N GLY A 213 -20.23 7.85 7.85
CA GLY A 213 -19.07 7.10 8.38
C GLY A 213 -19.12 5.58 8.12
N LEU A 214 -19.67 5.20 6.96
CA LEU A 214 -19.89 3.81 6.55
C LEU A 214 -18.60 3.04 6.21
N LEU A 215 -17.49 3.72 5.94
CA LEU A 215 -16.17 3.12 5.73
C LEU A 215 -15.17 3.71 6.72
N ALA A 216 -14.54 2.83 7.49
CA ALA A 216 -13.45 3.20 8.39
C ALA A 216 -12.48 2.04 8.53
N ASP A 217 -11.20 2.38 8.54
CA ASP A 217 -10.16 1.46 8.97
C ASP A 217 -10.05 1.47 10.50
N HIS A 218 -9.45 0.40 11.01
CA HIS A 218 -9.18 0.23 12.43
C HIS A 218 -7.72 -0.13 12.66
N THR A 219 -7.06 0.67 13.48
CA THR A 219 -5.67 0.49 13.90
C THR A 219 -5.58 0.33 15.42
N ASP A 220 -4.56 -0.36 15.92
CA ASP A 220 -4.29 -0.45 17.37
C ASP A 220 -2.80 -0.69 17.67
N LYS A 221 -2.46 -0.84 18.97
CA LYS A 221 -1.10 -1.10 19.45
C LYS A 221 -0.80 -2.61 19.54
N GLY A 222 -1.07 -3.36 18.47
CA GLY A 222 -0.70 -4.78 18.37
C GLY A 222 0.81 -5.00 18.22
N PRO A 223 1.26 -6.14 17.66
CA PRO A 223 2.69 -6.44 17.51
C PRO A 223 3.46 -5.33 16.82
N LEU A 224 4.62 -4.96 17.37
CA LEU A 224 5.49 -3.95 16.81
C LEU A 224 6.46 -4.59 15.82
N TRP A 225 6.55 -4.04 14.63
CA TRP A 225 7.44 -4.47 13.55
C TRP A 225 8.52 -3.42 13.29
N ASP A 226 9.77 -3.86 13.31
CA ASP A 226 10.94 -3.07 13.00
C ASP A 226 11.49 -3.41 11.60
N LEU A 227 11.25 -2.52 10.63
CA LEU A 227 11.72 -2.68 9.25
C LEU A 227 13.25 -2.57 9.10
N ALA A 228 13.97 -1.96 10.05
CA ALA A 228 15.42 -1.83 9.97
C ALA A 228 16.14 -3.17 10.25
N LEU A 229 15.47 -4.14 10.87
CA LEU A 229 16.06 -5.43 11.23
C LEU A 229 16.07 -6.46 10.09
N ASN A 230 15.21 -6.28 9.08
CA ASN A 230 15.13 -7.18 7.93
C ASN A 230 14.53 -6.46 6.72
N SER A 231 15.36 -5.81 5.92
CA SER A 231 14.94 -5.15 4.68
C SER A 231 15.96 -5.33 3.56
N ARG A 232 15.45 -5.50 2.35
CA ARG A 232 16.25 -5.38 1.11
C ARG A 232 16.42 -3.90 0.81
N MET A 233 17.66 -3.44 0.63
CA MET A 233 17.99 -2.03 0.50
C MET A 233 18.47 -1.71 -0.92
N TYR A 234 17.93 -0.64 -1.50
CA TYR A 234 18.22 -0.23 -2.86
C TYR A 234 18.36 1.29 -2.96
N ASN A 235 19.19 1.73 -3.91
CA ASN A 235 19.23 3.11 -4.39
C ASN A 235 18.52 3.19 -5.74
N TYR A 236 17.66 4.18 -5.93
CA TYR A 236 17.00 4.43 -7.21
C TYR A 236 17.37 5.80 -7.76
N ASN A 237 17.88 5.82 -8.99
CA ASN A 237 18.18 7.05 -9.72
C ASN A 237 17.02 7.39 -10.65
N THR A 238 16.37 8.52 -10.40
CA THR A 238 15.18 8.94 -11.15
C THR A 238 15.48 9.45 -12.57
N SER A 239 16.73 9.86 -12.84
CA SER A 239 17.12 10.43 -14.15
C SER A 239 17.33 9.36 -15.21
N ASN A 240 17.87 8.20 -14.83
CA ASN A 240 18.11 7.07 -15.74
C ASN A 240 17.26 5.83 -15.40
N HIS A 241 16.38 5.93 -14.40
CA HIS A 241 15.50 4.87 -13.90
C HIS A 241 16.24 3.59 -13.49
N LEU A 242 17.47 3.71 -13.00
CA LEU A 242 18.27 2.58 -12.54
C LEU A 242 18.06 2.33 -11.04
N LEU A 243 17.62 1.11 -10.71
CA LEU A 243 17.67 0.55 -9.37
C LEU A 243 18.95 -0.26 -9.17
N LEU A 244 19.68 0.03 -8.09
CA LEU A 244 20.85 -0.72 -7.67
C LEU A 244 20.66 -1.25 -6.24
N PRO A 245 21.01 -2.52 -5.94
CA PRO A 245 21.10 -2.97 -4.57
C PRO A 245 22.20 -2.18 -3.85
N THR A 246 22.05 -1.92 -2.56
CA THR A 246 23.11 -1.28 -1.77
C THR A 246 24.21 -2.28 -1.41
N SER A 247 25.38 -1.80 -0.98
CA SER A 247 26.47 -2.66 -0.53
C SER A 247 26.14 -3.49 0.72
N ASN A 248 25.04 -3.20 1.43
CA ASN A 248 24.53 -3.99 2.54
C ASN A 248 23.97 -5.35 2.08
N ASN A 249 23.56 -5.45 0.81
CA ASN A 249 22.89 -6.60 0.22
C ASN A 249 23.18 -6.66 -1.30
N PRO A 250 24.46 -6.74 -1.73
CA PRO A 250 24.86 -6.53 -3.12
C PRO A 250 24.27 -7.53 -4.12
N GLU A 251 23.92 -8.73 -3.65
CA GLU A 251 23.32 -9.80 -4.44
C GLU A 251 21.78 -9.71 -4.53
N ALA A 252 21.16 -8.68 -3.95
CA ALA A 252 19.71 -8.60 -3.94
C ALA A 252 19.15 -8.44 -5.37
N PRO A 253 18.10 -9.20 -5.73
CA PRO A 253 17.53 -9.19 -7.06
C PRO A 253 16.87 -7.84 -7.36
N ILE A 254 16.84 -7.45 -8.63
CA ILE A 254 16.27 -6.16 -9.08
C ILE A 254 15.16 -6.31 -10.12
N SER A 255 15.02 -7.48 -10.75
CA SER A 255 14.07 -7.69 -11.85
C SER A 255 12.63 -7.50 -11.40
N TRP A 256 12.32 -7.96 -10.18
CA TRP A 256 11.00 -7.78 -9.54
C TRP A 256 10.52 -6.32 -9.48
N PHE A 257 11.42 -5.35 -9.27
CA PHE A 257 11.05 -3.93 -9.19
C PHE A 257 10.57 -3.38 -10.53
N TYR A 258 11.08 -3.94 -11.63
CA TYR A 258 10.71 -3.50 -12.96
C TYR A 258 9.47 -4.20 -13.51
N TYR A 259 8.85 -5.13 -12.77
CA TYR A 259 7.63 -5.77 -13.22
C TYR A 259 6.49 -4.76 -13.37
N ASP A 260 5.96 -4.67 -14.59
CA ASP A 260 4.92 -3.70 -14.98
C ASP A 260 3.51 -4.33 -14.97
N GLY A 261 3.35 -5.52 -14.37
CA GLY A 261 2.07 -6.19 -14.18
C GLY A 261 1.53 -6.08 -12.74
N HIS A 262 0.43 -6.80 -12.50
CA HIS A 262 -0.30 -6.81 -11.24
C HIS A 262 0.23 -7.89 -10.29
N TRP A 263 0.51 -7.49 -9.05
CA TRP A 263 0.91 -8.37 -7.95
C TRP A 263 -0.33 -9.02 -7.34
N GLY A 264 -0.94 -9.93 -8.07
CA GLY A 264 -2.13 -10.65 -7.65
C GLY A 264 -3.02 -11.06 -8.81
N ASP A 265 -4.14 -11.67 -8.43
CA ASP A 265 -5.18 -12.11 -9.33
C ASP A 265 -5.77 -10.96 -10.16
N LYS A 266 -6.27 -11.30 -11.34
CA LYS A 266 -7.14 -10.41 -12.13
C LYS A 266 -8.53 -10.36 -11.51
N PHE A 267 -9.19 -9.19 -11.55
CA PHE A 267 -10.61 -9.03 -11.22
C PHE A 267 -11.45 -10.20 -11.76
N TYR A 268 -12.07 -10.96 -10.87
CA TYR A 268 -12.85 -12.14 -11.25
C TYR A 268 -14.11 -11.74 -12.03
N PRO A 269 -14.48 -12.48 -13.10
CA PRO A 269 -15.74 -12.23 -13.78
C PRO A 269 -16.90 -12.52 -12.82
N TYR A 270 -18.03 -11.81 -12.95
CA TYR A 270 -19.22 -12.05 -12.11
C TYR A 270 -19.87 -13.44 -12.31
N SER A 271 -19.41 -14.22 -13.29
CA SER A 271 -19.76 -15.63 -13.42
C SER A 271 -18.97 -16.54 -12.48
N ASP A 272 -17.88 -16.06 -11.88
CA ASP A 272 -17.12 -16.77 -10.85
C ASP A 272 -17.94 -16.81 -9.56
N PRO A 273 -18.16 -17.98 -8.94
CA PRO A 273 -18.99 -18.12 -7.73
C PRO A 273 -18.43 -17.34 -6.53
N ARG A 274 -17.14 -16.97 -6.54
CA ARG A 274 -16.49 -16.19 -5.49
C ARG A 274 -16.74 -14.70 -5.65
N GLN A 275 -17.24 -14.27 -6.81
CA GLN A 275 -17.42 -12.86 -7.13
C GLN A 275 -18.86 -12.40 -6.94
N TYR A 276 -19.01 -11.31 -6.20
CA TYR A 276 -20.26 -10.55 -6.09
C TYR A 276 -19.95 -9.07 -6.03
N GLY A 277 -20.96 -8.22 -6.21
CA GLY A 277 -20.78 -6.77 -6.16
C GLY A 277 -22.05 -6.05 -5.74
N LEU A 278 -21.88 -4.87 -5.15
CA LEU A 278 -22.96 -4.01 -4.70
C LEU A 278 -22.52 -2.55 -4.82
N LEU A 279 -23.34 -1.71 -5.44
CA LEU A 279 -23.11 -0.25 -5.55
C LEU A 279 -21.75 0.14 -6.16
N GLY A 280 -21.24 -0.65 -7.11
CA GLY A 280 -19.96 -0.41 -7.77
C GLY A 280 -18.76 -1.04 -7.08
N GLU A 281 -18.94 -1.53 -5.85
CA GLU A 281 -17.93 -2.31 -5.12
C GLU A 281 -17.99 -3.79 -5.51
N ALA A 282 -16.84 -4.44 -5.58
CA ALA A 282 -16.72 -5.86 -5.93
C ALA A 282 -16.01 -6.63 -4.81
N HIS A 283 -16.37 -7.91 -4.65
CA HIS A 283 -15.78 -8.76 -3.61
C HIS A 283 -14.27 -8.86 -3.80
N TYR A 284 -13.83 -9.25 -5.00
CA TYR A 284 -12.44 -9.25 -5.43
C TYR A 284 -12.16 -8.17 -6.46
N VAL A 285 -11.03 -7.49 -6.29
CA VAL A 285 -10.43 -6.57 -7.25
C VAL A 285 -9.08 -7.10 -7.73
N SER A 286 -8.53 -6.52 -8.80
CA SER A 286 -7.20 -6.90 -9.26
C SER A 286 -6.13 -6.55 -8.23
N GLY A 287 -5.09 -7.39 -8.08
CA GLY A 287 -3.92 -7.06 -7.28
C GLY A 287 -3.24 -5.75 -7.72
N PRO A 288 -2.48 -5.07 -6.85
CA PRO A 288 -1.92 -3.75 -7.16
C PRO A 288 -0.71 -3.83 -8.10
N LEU A 289 -0.32 -2.68 -8.65
CA LEU A 289 0.98 -2.53 -9.29
C LEU A 289 2.10 -2.43 -8.25
N GLY A 290 3.33 -2.77 -8.66
CA GLY A 290 4.48 -2.78 -7.76
C GLY A 290 5.02 -1.39 -7.37
N PRO A 291 6.03 -1.34 -6.47
CA PRO A 291 6.57 -0.10 -5.90
C PRO A 291 6.98 0.97 -6.91
N ARG A 292 7.47 0.58 -8.09
CA ARG A 292 7.87 1.50 -9.17
C ARG A 292 6.76 2.50 -9.55
N TRP A 293 5.50 2.14 -9.37
CA TRP A 293 4.33 2.95 -9.70
C TRP A 293 3.90 3.91 -8.58
N LYS A 294 4.63 3.97 -7.47
CA LYS A 294 4.31 4.82 -6.29
C LYS A 294 5.00 6.21 -6.35
N ASN A 295 5.23 6.72 -7.56
CA ASN A 295 5.84 8.04 -7.83
C ASN A 295 7.13 8.33 -7.04
N LEU A 296 8.16 7.49 -7.20
CA LEU A 296 9.45 7.64 -6.51
C LEU A 296 10.18 8.96 -6.85
N GLY A 297 9.80 9.59 -7.96
CA GLY A 297 10.33 10.88 -8.41
C GLY A 297 9.62 12.11 -7.82
N ARG A 298 8.51 11.94 -7.08
CA ARG A 298 7.61 13.03 -6.65
C ARG A 298 8.32 14.29 -6.15
N THR A 299 7.86 15.45 -6.59
CA THR A 299 8.47 16.73 -6.19
C THR A 299 8.08 17.11 -4.76
N SER A 300 6.81 16.91 -4.41
CA SER A 300 6.29 17.14 -3.06
C SER A 300 6.45 15.89 -2.16
N VAL A 301 6.03 16.00 -0.89
CA VAL A 301 6.00 14.84 0.04
C VAL A 301 4.80 13.94 -0.27
N CYS A 302 3.69 14.50 -0.72
CA CYS A 302 2.47 13.78 -1.07
C CYS A 302 2.68 12.96 -2.36
N GLN A 303 1.91 11.88 -2.53
CA GLN A 303 2.07 10.96 -3.66
C GLN A 303 1.78 11.60 -5.03
N ARG A 304 0.83 12.54 -5.05
CA ARG A 304 0.34 13.22 -6.26
C ARG A 304 0.96 14.60 -6.37
N ASP A 305 1.58 14.88 -7.52
CA ASP A 305 2.14 16.20 -7.84
C ASP A 305 1.11 17.11 -8.53
N ASP A 306 -0.03 16.56 -8.95
CA ASP A 306 -1.13 17.28 -9.61
C ASP A 306 -2.20 17.81 -8.64
N GLU A 307 -2.02 17.60 -7.34
CA GLU A 307 -2.91 18.05 -6.26
C GLU A 307 -2.14 18.87 -5.23
N GLU A 308 -2.83 19.73 -4.49
CA GLU A 308 -2.23 20.47 -3.38
C GLU A 308 -1.75 19.48 -2.30
N CYS A 309 -0.47 19.54 -1.95
CA CYS A 309 0.09 18.69 -0.92
C CYS A 309 -0.14 19.29 0.47
N ILE A 310 -1.20 18.82 1.13
CA ILE A 310 -1.53 19.19 2.50
C ILE A 310 -0.62 18.43 3.48
N ILE A 311 0.18 19.17 4.25
CA ILE A 311 1.08 18.62 5.27
C ILE A 311 0.52 18.92 6.67
N MET A 312 0.24 17.87 7.43
CA MET A 312 -0.31 18.00 8.78
C MET A 312 0.79 18.36 9.80
N THR A 313 0.51 19.36 10.63
CA THR A 313 1.44 19.87 11.66
C THR A 313 1.18 19.30 13.07
N GLN A 314 0.11 18.53 13.24
CA GLN A 314 -0.28 17.90 14.51
C GLN A 314 -1.11 16.64 14.23
N LEU A 315 -1.07 15.67 15.14
CA LEU A 315 -1.98 14.53 15.10
C LEU A 315 -3.38 14.98 15.47
N ARG A 316 -4.39 14.44 14.78
CA ARG A 316 -5.79 14.57 15.17
C ARG A 316 -6.39 13.17 15.30
N TYR A 317 -6.79 12.81 16.50
CA TYR A 317 -7.49 11.54 16.76
C TYR A 317 -8.92 11.61 16.24
N GLY A 318 -9.35 10.59 15.49
CA GLY A 318 -10.74 10.40 15.07
C GLY A 318 -11.22 11.30 13.91
N ARG A 319 -10.35 11.55 12.92
CA ARG A 319 -10.62 12.51 11.84
C ARG A 319 -11.58 11.98 10.77
N LYS A 320 -12.43 12.88 10.25
CA LYS A 320 -13.16 12.76 8.98
C LYS A 320 -12.39 13.51 7.89
N ARG A 321 -12.09 12.84 6.77
CA ARG A 321 -11.33 13.41 5.63
C ARG A 321 -11.90 14.74 5.08
N TRP A 322 -13.21 14.96 5.16
CA TRP A 322 -13.92 16.12 4.59
C TRP A 322 -13.78 17.43 5.37
N GLU A 323 -13.22 17.43 6.59
CA GLU A 323 -13.09 18.65 7.40
C GLU A 323 -12.00 19.63 6.88
N TRP A 324 -11.23 19.25 5.87
CA TRP A 324 -10.25 20.13 5.22
C TRP A 324 -10.77 20.86 3.99
N GLU A 325 -11.87 20.38 3.38
CA GLU A 325 -12.51 21.08 2.25
C GLU A 325 -13.42 22.23 2.71
N ALA A 326 -13.61 22.38 4.02
CA ALA A 326 -14.30 23.51 4.62
C ALA A 326 -13.28 24.45 5.28
N ASP A 327 -12.63 25.28 4.48
CA ASP A 327 -12.11 26.56 5.00
C ASP A 327 -13.32 27.38 5.49
N PRO A 328 -13.36 27.88 6.74
CA PRO A 328 -14.46 28.71 7.23
C PRO A 328 -14.69 30.01 6.45
N LEU A 329 -13.87 30.31 5.44
CA LEU A 329 -13.92 31.55 4.66
C LEU A 329 -14.36 31.42 3.20
N ASP A 330 -14.51 30.21 2.65
CA ASP A 330 -15.10 30.04 1.30
C ASP A 330 -16.45 29.33 1.41
N GLY A 331 -17.51 30.14 1.43
CA GLY A 331 -18.87 29.65 1.25
C GLY A 331 -19.08 29.14 -0.18
N GLY A 332 -18.98 27.83 -0.38
CA GLY A 332 -19.38 27.20 -1.64
C GLY A 332 -18.69 25.85 -1.87
N LEU A 333 -19.39 24.76 -1.62
CA LEU A 333 -19.00 23.41 -2.05
C LEU A 333 -19.12 23.31 -3.58
N ASP A 334 -18.03 23.55 -4.30
CA ASP A 334 -17.90 23.14 -5.70
C ASP A 334 -17.25 21.75 -5.76
N VAL A 335 -18.07 20.71 -5.56
CA VAL A 335 -17.69 19.33 -5.90
C VAL A 335 -17.91 19.16 -7.40
N PRO A 336 -16.87 18.83 -8.21
CA PRO A 336 -17.04 18.69 -9.65
C PRO A 336 -18.03 17.57 -10.00
N TRP A 337 -19.07 17.95 -10.75
CA TRP A 337 -20.24 17.15 -11.16
C TRP A 337 -19.94 15.79 -11.82
N TRP A 338 -18.70 15.51 -12.21
CA TRP A 338 -18.30 14.25 -12.84
C TRP A 338 -17.88 13.17 -11.83
N ALA A 339 -17.62 13.52 -10.56
CA ALA A 339 -17.16 12.58 -9.53
C ALA A 339 -18.27 11.68 -8.94
N LEU A 340 -19.54 11.91 -9.27
CA LEU A 340 -20.69 11.17 -8.71
C LEU A 340 -21.63 10.57 -9.76
N GLY A 341 -21.10 10.19 -10.93
CA GLY A 341 -21.82 9.28 -11.85
C GLY A 341 -23.21 9.73 -12.29
N GLY A 342 -23.48 11.04 -12.34
CA GLY A 342 -24.69 11.61 -12.94
C GLY A 342 -26.02 11.26 -12.25
N LEU A 343 -26.02 10.90 -10.97
CA LEU A 343 -27.26 10.76 -10.19
C LEU A 343 -27.47 11.98 -9.29
N ASP A 344 -28.60 12.64 -9.50
CA ASP A 344 -29.05 13.81 -8.75
C ASP A 344 -29.03 13.52 -7.24
N TRP A 345 -28.48 14.45 -6.44
CA TRP A 345 -28.30 14.32 -5.00
C TRP A 345 -29.62 14.00 -4.28
N TYR A 346 -30.74 14.51 -4.80
CA TYR A 346 -32.07 14.20 -4.29
C TYR A 346 -32.45 12.74 -4.51
N LEU A 347 -32.04 12.09 -5.61
CA LEU A 347 -32.31 10.68 -5.89
C LEU A 347 -31.51 9.75 -4.98
N VAL A 348 -30.25 10.07 -4.68
CA VAL A 348 -29.41 9.26 -3.76
C VAL A 348 -29.97 9.30 -2.33
N CYS A 349 -30.37 10.48 -1.85
CA CYS A 349 -31.03 10.61 -0.55
C CYS A 349 -32.42 9.94 -0.52
N TRP A 350 -33.18 10.00 -1.61
CA TRP A 350 -34.50 9.35 -1.69
C TRP A 350 -34.41 7.82 -1.76
N PHE A 351 -33.46 7.27 -2.53
CA PHE A 351 -33.19 5.82 -2.57
C PHE A 351 -32.68 5.27 -1.25
N MET A 352 -31.83 6.01 -0.51
CA MET A 352 -31.39 5.59 0.82
C MET A 352 -32.52 5.58 1.86
N VAL A 353 -33.44 6.54 1.81
CA VAL A 353 -34.57 6.62 2.75
C VAL A 353 -35.61 5.54 2.46
N GLU A 354 -35.93 5.25 1.19
CA GLU A 354 -36.89 4.18 0.86
C GLU A 354 -36.33 2.76 1.11
N TRP A 355 -35.02 2.54 0.96
CA TRP A 355 -34.42 1.23 1.23
C TRP A 355 -34.18 0.93 2.72
N VAL A 356 -33.93 1.94 3.55
CA VAL A 356 -33.94 1.74 5.01
C VAL A 356 -35.32 1.21 5.43
N VAL A 357 -36.41 1.75 4.87
CA VAL A 357 -37.76 1.22 5.12
C VAL A 357 -37.93 -0.20 4.56
N ALA A 358 -37.41 -0.52 3.37
CA ALA A 358 -37.52 -1.87 2.79
C ALA A 358 -36.75 -2.95 3.59
N VAL A 359 -35.57 -2.64 4.11
CA VAL A 359 -34.78 -3.56 4.95
C VAL A 359 -35.44 -3.77 6.33
N PHE A 360 -36.09 -2.74 6.87
CA PHE A 360 -36.90 -2.88 8.10
C PHE A 360 -38.21 -3.66 7.87
N VAL A 361 -38.84 -3.56 6.70
CA VAL A 361 -40.06 -4.33 6.37
C VAL A 361 -39.77 -5.81 6.14
N ILE A 362 -38.58 -6.18 5.63
CA ILE A 362 -38.18 -7.59 5.47
C ILE A 362 -37.85 -8.27 6.81
N HIS A 363 -37.42 -7.52 7.83
CA HIS A 363 -37.24 -8.03 9.18
C HIS A 363 -38.53 -8.08 10.04
N ALA A 364 -39.62 -7.46 9.59
CA ALA A 364 -40.92 -7.50 10.26
C ALA A 364 -41.83 -8.67 9.83
N PHE A 365 -41.39 -9.48 8.84
CA PHE A 365 -42.11 -10.68 8.37
C PHE A 365 -41.24 -11.95 8.44
N LYS A 366 -40.75 -12.25 9.63
CA LYS A 366 -40.42 -13.62 10.04
C LYS A 366 -41.23 -14.02 11.26
#